data_AF-A0A8J6LC25-F1
#
_entry.id   AF-A0A8J6LC25-F1
#
_cell.length_a   1.000
_cell.length_b   1.000
_cell.length_c   1.000
_cell.angle_alpha   90.00
_cell.angle_beta   90.00
_cell.angle_gamma   90.00
#
_symmetry.space_group_name_H-M   'P 1'
#
loop_
_entity.id
_entity.type
_entity.pdbx_description
1 polymer ?
#
loop_
_entity_poly.entity_id
_entity_poly.type
_entity_poly.pdbx_seq_one_letter_code
_entity_poly.pdbx_strand_id
1 'polypeptide(L)'
;MDRADSSLELSCKSIEEKLEIPVLRLQLPLIENGSLVGVTDILTMEKVMYDRSKDKQITRVGITEKSDPILWEEVKRTRTQLVDILSTFDDVLADLVISSESFDAVTTADIIKAVHQVTLKQPLMDSVILYLPSPNQRNKHFTSFDENLCARAFKVRHDKQKGPLTFFRIYNGVFNKSQRIYSIQQEKAEQTGKLFVAYADDLQEVDSIGNGNIAVVSGLKQVMAGDLVTNSQTAAQRAKNKMLKLSSKKNSEVKEEGVESLFGVGPQIPEPVFFCSIEPPSLAYQTALEQALNELQREDPSLRVTHDSETGQTVLSGMGELHLEIIRDRILKEYKVNADLGPLQIAYWEAPKNKVTDTILVDTKIGNNKQMVNVKLSIIPTNKLVLSGDIMKLDKSPDAASNIANIFPKHLLAIRQGIEVGVTHGPKIGCRVVNTEVMLHMFEVGRGTSESVIAAAVTQLVQKLALKTHMYGQPRNVRQTSRQISNFHYRQERHLSAVLVSLIL
;
A
#
# COMPACT_ATOMS: atom_id res chain seq x y z
N MET A 1 -12.17 16.76 29.36
CA MET A 1 -11.27 17.89 29.74
C MET A 1 -10.90 17.73 31.21
N ASP A 2 -10.48 16.52 31.58
CA ASP A 2 -10.39 16.09 32.99
C ASP A 2 -8.93 15.88 33.43
N ARG A 3 -7.99 16.23 32.55
CA ARG A 3 -6.56 16.30 32.88
C ARG A 3 -6.21 17.74 33.24
N ALA A 4 -5.38 17.91 34.26
CA ALA A 4 -5.00 19.22 34.79
C ALA A 4 -4.26 20.12 33.77
N ASP A 5 -3.69 19.52 32.72
CA ASP A 5 -2.99 20.18 31.61
C ASP A 5 -3.87 20.45 30.37
N SER A 6 -5.17 20.10 30.41
CA SER A 6 -6.04 20.24 29.24
C SER A 6 -6.57 21.67 29.04
N SER A 7 -6.24 22.28 27.88
CA SER A 7 -6.78 23.55 27.40
C SER A 7 -7.44 23.37 26.03
N LEU A 8 -8.63 23.95 25.87
CA LEU A 8 -9.35 23.97 24.59
C LEU A 8 -8.65 24.92 23.61
N GLU A 9 -8.18 26.06 24.10
CA GLU A 9 -7.57 27.15 23.34
C GLU A 9 -6.27 26.69 22.66
N LEU A 10 -5.41 25.98 23.40
CA LEU A 10 -4.19 25.37 22.86
C LEU A 10 -4.51 24.28 21.83
N SER A 11 -5.58 23.51 22.05
CA SER A 11 -6.02 22.48 21.12
C SER A 11 -6.53 23.09 19.81
N CYS A 12 -7.37 24.13 19.87
CA CYS A 12 -7.87 24.87 18.71
C CYS A 12 -6.72 25.52 17.93
N LYS A 13 -5.84 26.29 18.60
CA LYS A 13 -4.68 26.91 17.96
C LYS A 13 -3.77 25.88 17.28
N SER A 14 -3.48 24.77 17.95
CA SER A 14 -2.66 23.71 17.35
C SER A 14 -3.33 23.02 16.16
N ILE A 15 -4.65 23.11 15.98
CA ILE A 15 -5.36 22.61 14.79
C ILE A 15 -5.24 23.67 13.68
N GLU A 16 -5.52 24.93 13.98
CA GLU A 16 -5.41 26.07 13.05
C GLU A 16 -3.99 26.19 12.47
N GLU A 17 -2.97 26.21 13.32
CA GLU A 17 -1.56 26.38 12.93
C GLU A 17 -0.97 25.19 12.17
N LYS A 18 -1.41 23.95 12.45
CA LYS A 18 -0.81 22.74 11.85
C LYS A 18 -1.56 22.18 10.65
N LEU A 19 -2.87 22.44 10.55
CA LEU A 19 -3.70 21.96 9.45
C LEU A 19 -4.10 23.09 8.50
N GLU A 20 -3.87 24.36 8.85
CA GLU A 20 -4.25 25.55 8.06
C GLU A 20 -5.77 25.63 7.78
N ILE A 21 -6.58 25.13 8.74
CA ILE A 21 -8.05 25.04 8.66
C ILE A 21 -8.68 25.85 9.80
N PRO A 22 -9.70 26.69 9.54
CA PRO A 22 -10.39 27.43 10.60
C PRO A 22 -11.18 26.50 11.54
N VAL A 23 -11.09 26.74 12.85
CA VAL A 23 -11.75 25.89 13.86
C VAL A 23 -13.06 26.52 14.34
N LEU A 24 -14.17 25.84 14.03
CA LEU A 24 -15.50 26.23 14.46
C LEU A 24 -15.79 25.69 15.86
N ARG A 25 -15.81 26.60 16.85
CA ARG A 25 -16.15 26.29 18.25
C ARG A 25 -17.66 26.23 18.41
N LEU A 26 -18.19 25.02 18.65
CA LEU A 26 -19.62 24.75 18.87
C LEU A 26 -19.98 24.51 20.35
N GLN A 27 -19.00 24.15 21.17
CA GLN A 27 -19.18 23.91 22.61
C GLN A 27 -18.00 24.46 23.42
N LEU A 28 -18.27 24.88 24.66
CA LEU A 28 -17.26 25.22 25.67
C LEU A 28 -17.35 24.24 26.85
N PRO A 29 -16.24 23.76 27.42
CA PRO A 29 -16.26 22.91 28.61
C PRO A 29 -16.64 23.72 29.85
N LEU A 30 -17.58 23.21 30.66
CA LEU A 30 -17.87 23.80 31.96
C LEU A 30 -17.08 23.07 33.05
N ILE A 31 -16.05 23.76 33.56
CA ILE A 31 -15.12 23.23 34.56
C ILE A 31 -15.38 23.94 35.90
N GLU A 32 -15.74 23.17 36.93
CA GLU A 32 -15.89 23.66 38.30
C GLU A 32 -14.89 22.89 39.19
N ASN A 33 -14.17 23.61 40.07
CA ASN A 33 -13.19 23.01 40.99
C ASN A 33 -12.15 22.07 40.31
N GLY A 34 -11.76 22.38 39.07
CA GLY A 34 -10.80 21.59 38.29
C GLY A 34 -11.36 20.28 37.70
N SER A 35 -12.67 20.07 37.77
CA SER A 35 -13.39 18.93 37.18
C SER A 35 -14.34 19.38 36.07
N LEU A 36 -14.47 18.60 34.99
CA LEU A 36 -15.56 18.81 34.04
C LEU A 36 -16.89 18.41 34.71
N VAL A 37 -17.86 19.33 34.67
CA VAL A 37 -19.22 19.12 35.20
C VAL A 37 -20.26 19.14 34.06
N GLY A 38 -19.98 19.88 33.00
CA GLY A 38 -20.88 20.00 31.86
C GLY A 38 -20.18 20.49 30.59
N VAL A 39 -20.99 20.74 29.57
CA VAL A 39 -20.60 21.52 28.39
C VAL A 39 -21.65 22.60 28.13
N THR A 40 -21.22 23.75 27.67
CA THR A 40 -22.09 24.81 27.19
C THR A 40 -22.21 24.70 25.68
N ASP A 41 -23.43 24.60 25.17
CA ASP A 41 -23.72 24.59 23.74
C ASP A 41 -23.93 26.03 23.22
N ILE A 42 -23.08 26.44 22.29
CA ILE A 42 -23.06 27.80 21.71
C ILE A 42 -24.21 27.99 20.70
N LEU A 43 -24.76 26.89 20.16
CA LEU A 43 -25.86 26.92 19.20
C LEU A 43 -27.19 27.18 19.90
N THR A 44 -27.46 26.48 21.00
CA THR A 44 -28.69 26.61 21.79
C THR A 44 -28.60 27.63 22.92
N MET A 45 -27.40 28.07 23.30
CA MET A 45 -27.12 28.92 24.48
C MET A 45 -27.51 28.23 25.81
N GLU A 46 -27.39 26.90 25.88
CA GLU A 46 -27.73 26.10 27.06
C GLU A 46 -26.49 25.51 27.75
N LYS A 47 -26.47 25.50 29.09
CA LYS A 47 -25.59 24.62 29.87
C LYS A 47 -26.17 23.21 29.86
N VAL A 48 -25.37 22.22 29.48
CA VAL A 48 -25.67 20.80 29.55
C VAL A 48 -24.84 20.20 30.68
N MET A 49 -25.48 19.95 31.83
CA MET A 49 -24.83 19.42 33.02
C MET A 49 -25.01 17.91 33.09
N TYR A 50 -23.94 17.19 33.47
CA TYR A 50 -23.96 15.74 33.60
C TYR A 50 -24.06 15.36 35.08
N ASP A 51 -25.19 14.77 35.50
CA ASP A 51 -25.24 14.14 36.81
C ASP A 51 -24.29 12.92 36.84
N ARG A 52 -23.48 12.84 37.90
CA ARG A 52 -22.55 11.73 38.15
C ARG A 52 -23.24 10.53 38.82
N SER A 53 -24.55 10.60 39.06
CA SER A 53 -25.37 9.46 39.50
C SER A 53 -25.43 8.33 38.45
N LYS A 54 -25.83 7.13 38.87
CA LYS A 54 -25.83 5.92 38.03
C LYS A 54 -26.73 6.02 36.79
N ASP A 55 -27.80 6.82 36.87
CA ASP A 55 -28.78 6.97 35.79
C ASP A 55 -28.39 8.06 34.77
N LYS A 56 -27.26 8.76 34.97
CA LYS A 56 -26.69 9.77 34.04
C LYS A 56 -27.73 10.74 33.47
N GLN A 57 -28.54 11.33 34.35
CA GLN A 57 -29.51 12.34 33.92
C GLN A 57 -28.77 13.58 33.41
N ILE A 58 -29.21 14.07 32.25
CA ILE A 58 -28.69 15.28 31.62
C ILE A 58 -29.67 16.40 31.93
N THR A 59 -29.22 17.43 32.64
CA THR A 59 -30.02 18.64 32.87
C THR A 59 -29.56 19.75 31.92
N ARG A 60 -30.53 20.40 31.26
CA ARG A 60 -30.30 21.53 30.36
C ARG A 60 -30.83 22.79 30.99
N VAL A 61 -30.02 23.85 31.03
CA VAL A 61 -30.36 25.14 31.64
C VAL A 61 -29.94 26.25 30.68
N GLY A 62 -30.92 27.01 30.18
CA GLY A 62 -30.65 28.17 29.32
C GLY A 62 -29.79 29.21 30.03
N ILE A 63 -28.74 29.68 29.37
CA ILE A 63 -27.87 30.73 29.90
C ILE A 63 -28.53 32.08 29.68
N THR A 64 -28.56 32.88 30.73
CA THR A 64 -28.93 34.29 30.67
C THR A 64 -27.85 35.13 31.34
N GLU A 65 -27.74 36.39 30.93
CA GLU A 65 -26.84 37.40 31.53
C GLU A 65 -26.96 37.48 33.07
N LYS A 66 -28.15 37.24 33.61
CA LYS A 66 -28.42 37.23 35.06
C LYS A 66 -27.99 35.96 35.79
N SER A 67 -27.83 34.85 35.07
CA SER A 67 -27.50 33.54 35.65
C SER A 67 -26.00 33.31 35.83
N ASP A 68 -25.19 33.79 34.88
CA ASP A 68 -23.73 33.65 34.87
C ASP A 68 -23.14 34.67 33.88
N PRO A 69 -22.79 35.89 34.34
CA PRO A 69 -22.36 36.97 33.46
C PRO A 69 -21.06 36.64 32.69
N ILE A 70 -20.12 35.97 33.35
CA ILE A 70 -18.78 35.69 32.81
C ILE A 70 -18.89 34.69 31.65
N LEU A 71 -19.60 33.58 31.88
CA LEU A 71 -19.80 32.57 30.85
C LEU A 71 -20.74 33.08 29.74
N TRP A 72 -21.73 33.92 30.06
CA TRP A 72 -22.59 34.54 29.05
C TRP A 72 -21.80 35.40 28.07
N GLU A 73 -20.90 36.25 28.57
CA GLU A 73 -20.03 37.09 27.72
C GLU A 73 -19.11 36.22 26.84
N GLU A 74 -18.49 35.18 27.41
CA GLU A 74 -17.61 34.28 26.66
C GLU A 74 -18.35 33.48 25.58
N VAL A 75 -19.55 32.97 25.90
CA VAL A 75 -20.42 32.25 24.95
C VAL A 75 -20.90 33.18 23.86
N LYS A 76 -21.36 34.39 24.19
CA LYS A 76 -21.80 35.37 23.18
C LYS A 76 -20.64 35.76 22.24
N ARG A 77 -19.47 36.08 22.79
CA ARG A 77 -18.24 36.34 22.02
C ARG A 77 -17.90 35.18 21.09
N THR A 78 -17.98 33.94 21.57
CA THR A 78 -17.67 32.75 20.76
C THR A 78 -18.74 32.50 19.70
N ARG A 79 -20.02 32.78 19.98
CA ARG A 79 -21.11 32.72 18.98
C ARG A 79 -20.91 33.75 17.86
N THR A 80 -20.54 34.99 18.19
CA THR A 80 -20.23 36.00 17.17
C THR A 80 -19.06 35.55 16.28
N GLN A 81 -17.98 35.04 16.88
CA GLN A 81 -16.85 34.47 16.13
C GLN A 81 -17.24 33.27 15.26
N LEU A 82 -18.15 32.41 15.75
CA LEU A 82 -18.68 31.29 14.98
C LEU A 82 -19.47 31.76 13.74
N VAL A 83 -20.37 32.74 13.90
CA VAL A 83 -21.18 33.28 12.80
C VAL A 83 -20.32 34.03 11.77
N ASP A 84 -19.31 34.79 12.22
CA ASP A 84 -18.34 35.48 11.37
C ASP A 84 -17.54 34.52 10.47
N ILE A 85 -17.02 33.42 11.04
CA ILE A 85 -16.32 32.41 10.22
C ILE A 85 -17.31 31.71 9.28
N LEU A 86 -18.54 31.41 9.72
CA LEU A 86 -19.54 30.75 8.86
C LEU A 86 -20.01 31.64 7.70
N SER A 87 -20.14 32.96 7.89
CA SER A 87 -20.53 33.89 6.82
C SER A 87 -19.48 33.98 5.70
N THR A 88 -18.22 33.61 5.98
CA THR A 88 -17.17 33.46 4.95
C THR A 88 -17.44 32.30 3.98
N PHE A 89 -18.33 31.36 4.32
CA PHE A 89 -18.57 30.13 3.57
C PHE A 89 -20.05 29.88 3.16
N ASP A 90 -21.02 30.55 3.78
CA ASP A 90 -22.44 30.48 3.40
C ASP A 90 -22.96 31.88 3.03
N ASP A 91 -23.08 32.14 1.72
CA ASP A 91 -23.58 33.40 1.16
C ASP A 91 -24.96 33.80 1.73
N VAL A 92 -25.83 32.82 2.01
CA VAL A 92 -27.18 33.07 2.56
C VAL A 92 -27.09 33.56 4.00
N LEU A 93 -26.10 33.09 4.76
CA LEU A 93 -25.82 33.57 6.11
C LEU A 93 -25.17 34.96 6.07
N ALA A 94 -24.28 35.22 5.13
CA ALA A 94 -23.66 36.53 4.92
C ALA A 94 -24.71 37.60 4.62
N ASP A 95 -25.60 37.36 3.65
CA ASP A 95 -26.70 38.25 3.30
C ASP A 95 -27.63 38.52 4.50
N LEU A 96 -27.89 37.51 5.34
CA LEU A 96 -28.71 37.65 6.55
C LEU A 96 -28.04 38.54 7.60
N VAL A 97 -26.73 38.39 7.84
CA VAL A 97 -25.97 39.23 8.78
C VAL A 97 -25.87 40.67 8.27
N ILE A 98 -25.62 40.87 6.97
CA ILE A 98 -25.54 42.20 6.34
C ILE A 98 -26.89 42.92 6.41
N SER A 99 -27.99 42.24 6.06
CA SER A 99 -29.33 42.85 6.02
C SER A 99 -29.95 43.14 7.39
N SER A 100 -29.50 42.45 8.45
CA SER A 100 -29.99 42.65 9.82
C SER A 100 -29.09 43.56 10.68
N GLU A 101 -27.91 43.94 10.17
CA GLU A 101 -26.84 44.67 10.88
C GLU A 101 -26.46 44.09 12.27
N SER A 102 -26.83 42.82 12.55
CA SER A 102 -26.70 42.23 13.87
C SER A 102 -26.53 40.71 13.86
N PHE A 103 -25.47 40.23 14.49
CA PHE A 103 -25.22 38.80 14.72
C PHE A 103 -26.26 38.14 15.63
N ASP A 104 -26.99 38.91 16.44
CA ASP A 104 -28.04 38.39 17.33
C ASP A 104 -29.35 38.06 16.59
N ALA A 105 -29.52 38.53 15.34
CA ALA A 105 -30.69 38.23 14.51
C ALA A 105 -30.65 36.82 13.88
N VAL A 106 -29.48 36.17 13.89
CA VAL A 106 -29.27 34.86 13.27
C VAL A 106 -29.84 33.74 14.14
N THR A 107 -30.83 33.01 13.62
CA THR A 107 -31.48 31.94 14.38
C THR A 107 -30.56 30.71 14.48
N THR A 108 -30.77 29.90 15.51
CA THR A 108 -30.04 28.63 15.67
C THR A 108 -30.26 27.70 14.47
N ALA A 109 -31.40 27.75 13.78
CA ALA A 109 -31.64 26.94 12.59
C ALA A 109 -30.75 27.37 11.40
N ASP A 110 -30.51 28.68 11.24
CA ASP A 110 -29.65 29.22 10.19
C ASP A 110 -28.18 28.87 10.45
N ILE A 111 -27.73 28.99 11.70
CA ILE A 111 -26.38 28.54 12.10
C ILE A 111 -26.23 27.03 11.87
N ILE A 112 -27.21 26.20 12.26
CA ILE A 112 -27.18 24.75 11.99
C ILE A 112 -27.06 24.50 10.48
N LYS A 113 -27.87 25.17 9.65
CA LYS A 113 -27.83 25.01 8.19
C LYS A 113 -26.49 25.41 7.58
N ALA A 114 -25.89 26.53 8.00
CA ALA A 114 -24.56 26.93 7.57
C ALA A 114 -23.49 25.93 8.05
N VAL A 115 -23.55 25.50 9.31
CA VAL A 115 -22.66 24.46 9.86
C VAL A 115 -22.83 23.12 9.10
N HIS A 116 -24.01 22.78 8.55
CA HIS A 116 -24.16 21.61 7.65
C HIS A 116 -23.47 21.79 6.29
N GLN A 117 -23.38 23.00 5.74
CA GLN A 117 -22.66 23.27 4.50
C GLN A 117 -21.14 23.27 4.72
N VAL A 118 -20.70 23.86 5.83
CA VAL A 118 -19.29 24.16 6.13
C VAL A 118 -18.59 23.03 6.87
N THR A 119 -19.28 22.33 7.78
CA THR A 119 -18.69 21.27 8.61
C THR A 119 -19.20 19.88 8.29
N LEU A 120 -18.27 18.94 8.41
CA LEU A 120 -18.57 17.56 8.78
C LEU A 120 -18.08 17.39 10.22
N LYS A 121 -19.00 17.19 11.20
CA LYS A 121 -18.77 17.03 12.68
C LYS A 121 -18.74 18.38 13.43
N GLN A 122 -19.17 18.56 14.68
CA GLN A 122 -19.61 17.69 15.81
C GLN A 122 -20.72 18.45 16.63
N PRO A 123 -21.15 18.15 17.89
CA PRO A 123 -20.82 17.08 18.86
C PRO A 123 -21.11 15.64 18.38
N LEU A 124 -21.33 14.67 19.30
CA LEU A 124 -21.04 13.27 19.01
C LEU A 124 -22.18 12.43 18.40
N MET A 125 -23.37 12.32 19.02
CA MET A 125 -24.43 11.40 18.54
C MET A 125 -25.55 12.11 17.79
N ASP A 126 -26.25 13.05 18.45
CA ASP A 126 -27.31 13.83 17.80
C ASP A 126 -26.77 14.59 16.58
N SER A 127 -25.54 15.12 16.67
CA SER A 127 -24.89 15.80 15.55
C SER A 127 -24.30 14.87 14.48
N VAL A 128 -24.15 13.57 14.76
CA VAL A 128 -23.92 12.59 13.68
C VAL A 128 -25.18 12.40 12.85
N ILE A 129 -26.37 12.46 13.47
CA ILE A 129 -27.65 12.35 12.76
C ILE A 129 -27.98 13.64 12.00
N LEU A 130 -27.75 14.80 12.63
CA LEU A 130 -28.06 16.10 12.03
C LEU A 130 -27.09 16.46 10.89
N TYR A 131 -25.78 16.50 11.16
CA TYR A 131 -24.80 17.19 10.29
C TYR A 131 -24.09 16.25 9.31
N LEU A 132 -23.96 14.94 9.58
CA LEU A 132 -23.30 14.05 8.63
C LEU A 132 -24.22 13.69 7.45
N PRO A 133 -23.70 13.66 6.22
CA PRO A 133 -24.52 13.40 5.06
C PRO A 133 -25.03 11.96 5.09
N SER A 134 -26.34 11.83 4.88
CA SER A 134 -26.99 10.54 4.62
C SER A 134 -26.39 9.88 3.37
N PRO A 135 -26.45 8.53 3.27
CA PRO A 135 -25.90 7.82 2.11
C PRO A 135 -26.47 8.33 0.78
N ASN A 136 -27.76 8.69 0.77
CA ASN A 136 -28.45 9.18 -0.43
C ASN A 136 -27.92 10.53 -0.94
N GLN A 137 -27.37 11.38 -0.06
CA GLN A 137 -26.78 12.66 -0.46
C GLN A 137 -25.41 12.49 -1.15
N ARG A 138 -24.60 11.52 -0.73
CA ARG A 138 -23.24 11.27 -1.26
C ARG A 138 -23.19 10.25 -2.39
N ASN A 139 -24.17 9.35 -2.50
CA ASN A 139 -24.15 8.27 -3.49
C ASN A 139 -24.55 8.70 -4.92
N LYS A 140 -24.81 9.99 -5.19
CA LYS A 140 -25.29 10.52 -6.48
C LYS A 140 -24.51 10.00 -7.69
N HIS A 141 -23.19 9.87 -7.61
CA HIS A 141 -22.34 9.37 -8.70
C HIS A 141 -22.64 7.90 -9.08
N PHE A 142 -23.08 7.08 -8.12
CA PHE A 142 -23.36 5.65 -8.33
C PHE A 142 -24.73 5.36 -8.94
N THR A 143 -25.57 6.39 -9.15
CA THR A 143 -26.84 6.26 -9.91
C THR A 143 -26.63 5.79 -11.34
N SER A 144 -25.42 5.92 -11.89
CA SER A 144 -25.06 5.40 -13.22
C SER A 144 -25.06 3.86 -13.33
N PHE A 145 -25.22 3.14 -12.22
CA PHE A 145 -25.43 1.69 -12.21
C PHE A 145 -26.91 1.29 -12.38
N ASP A 146 -27.84 2.26 -12.44
CA ASP A 146 -29.27 2.04 -12.61
C ASP A 146 -29.86 1.14 -11.51
N GLU A 147 -30.40 -0.04 -11.82
CA GLU A 147 -30.90 -1.01 -10.83
C GLU A 147 -29.81 -2.01 -10.37
N ASN A 148 -28.64 -1.98 -11.00
CA ASN A 148 -27.57 -2.92 -10.70
C ASN A 148 -26.90 -2.60 -9.35
N LEU A 149 -26.47 -3.65 -8.67
CA LEU A 149 -25.62 -3.58 -7.50
C LEU A 149 -24.36 -2.77 -7.84
N CYS A 150 -24.04 -1.84 -6.96
CA CYS A 150 -22.73 -1.21 -6.88
C CYS A 150 -22.29 -1.23 -5.43
N ALA A 151 -21.28 -2.03 -5.09
CA ALA A 151 -20.76 -2.13 -3.74
C ALA A 151 -19.23 -2.19 -3.74
N ARG A 152 -18.57 -1.57 -2.76
CA ARG A 152 -17.11 -1.58 -2.64
C ARG A 152 -16.68 -2.36 -1.40
N ALA A 153 -15.79 -3.32 -1.57
CA ALA A 153 -15.11 -4.00 -0.47
C ALA A 153 -14.19 -2.99 0.24
N PHE A 154 -14.27 -2.88 1.56
CA PHE A 154 -13.42 -1.96 2.33
C PHE A 154 -12.63 -2.64 3.45
N LYS A 155 -12.98 -3.87 3.80
CA LYS A 155 -12.26 -4.70 4.77
C LYS A 155 -12.46 -6.17 4.43
N VAL A 156 -11.39 -6.95 4.51
CA VAL A 156 -11.45 -8.43 4.53
C VAL A 156 -10.98 -8.88 5.90
N ARG A 157 -11.58 -9.94 6.44
CA ARG A 157 -11.15 -10.61 7.68
C ARG A 157 -11.30 -12.11 7.50
N HIS A 158 -10.31 -12.90 7.88
CA HIS A 158 -10.46 -14.34 8.00
C HIS A 158 -11.09 -14.71 9.35
N ASP A 159 -12.15 -15.51 9.32
CA ASP A 159 -12.72 -16.18 10.48
C ASP A 159 -12.50 -17.71 10.39
N LYS A 160 -12.06 -18.34 11.48
CA LYS A 160 -11.65 -19.75 11.46
C LYS A 160 -12.79 -20.74 11.15
N GLN A 161 -14.05 -20.35 11.35
CA GLN A 161 -15.22 -21.19 11.10
C GLN A 161 -15.96 -20.77 9.83
N LYS A 162 -16.08 -19.47 9.58
CA LYS A 162 -16.83 -18.89 8.44
C LYS A 162 -15.96 -18.62 7.21
N GLY A 163 -14.63 -18.78 7.32
CA GLY A 163 -13.66 -18.52 6.27
C GLY A 163 -13.50 -17.01 6.00
N PRO A 164 -13.23 -16.60 4.75
CA PRO A 164 -13.09 -15.19 4.42
C PRO A 164 -14.42 -14.44 4.52
N LEU A 165 -14.44 -13.38 5.33
CA LEU A 165 -15.52 -12.42 5.49
C LEU A 165 -15.12 -11.09 4.85
N THR A 166 -15.78 -10.71 3.76
CA THR A 166 -15.56 -9.44 3.07
C THR A 166 -16.67 -8.46 3.41
N PHE A 167 -16.29 -7.28 3.90
CA PHE A 167 -17.19 -6.20 4.27
C PHE A 167 -17.35 -5.25 3.07
N PHE A 168 -18.59 -5.07 2.66
CA PHE A 168 -19.00 -4.23 1.53
C PHE A 168 -19.77 -3.01 2.01
N ARG A 169 -19.46 -1.86 1.42
CA ARG A 169 -20.33 -0.69 1.43
C ARG A 169 -21.21 -0.72 0.18
N ILE A 170 -22.52 -0.82 0.33
CA ILE A 170 -23.45 -0.81 -0.81
C ILE A 170 -23.79 0.65 -1.15
N TYR A 171 -23.48 1.07 -2.37
CA TYR A 171 -23.79 2.41 -2.87
C TYR A 171 -25.12 2.44 -3.63
N ASN A 172 -25.39 1.42 -4.44
CA ASN A 172 -26.57 1.31 -5.29
C ASN A 172 -27.04 -0.15 -5.42
N GLY A 173 -28.33 -0.34 -5.75
CA GLY A 173 -28.95 -1.66 -5.89
C GLY A 173 -29.14 -2.40 -4.56
N VAL A 174 -29.49 -3.68 -4.65
CA VAL A 174 -29.70 -4.59 -3.51
C VAL A 174 -28.69 -5.74 -3.58
N PHE A 175 -28.11 -6.09 -2.43
CA PHE A 175 -27.23 -7.24 -2.29
C PHE A 175 -28.03 -8.43 -1.76
N ASN A 176 -28.26 -9.45 -2.59
CA ASN A 176 -28.97 -10.67 -2.20
C ASN A 176 -28.01 -11.78 -1.76
N LYS A 177 -28.49 -12.66 -0.89
CA LYS A 177 -27.82 -13.88 -0.46
C LYS A 177 -27.60 -14.83 -1.64
N SER A 178 -26.42 -15.45 -1.71
CA SER A 178 -26.04 -16.40 -2.76
C SER A 178 -26.32 -15.92 -4.19
N GLN A 179 -25.99 -14.65 -4.47
CA GLN A 179 -26.00 -14.08 -5.81
C GLN A 179 -24.62 -14.17 -6.47
N ARG A 180 -24.57 -14.04 -7.80
CA ARG A 180 -23.31 -13.89 -8.53
C ARG A 180 -22.90 -12.43 -8.57
N ILE A 181 -21.63 -12.16 -8.27
CA ILE A 181 -21.02 -10.83 -8.39
C ILE A 181 -19.83 -10.87 -9.35
N TYR A 182 -19.43 -9.71 -9.87
CA TYR A 182 -18.28 -9.49 -10.73
C TYR A 182 -17.41 -8.40 -10.10
N SER A 183 -16.15 -8.73 -9.76
CA SER A 183 -15.14 -7.75 -9.35
C SER A 183 -14.57 -7.09 -10.60
N ILE A 184 -14.60 -5.76 -10.62
CA ILE A 184 -14.18 -4.97 -11.77
C ILE A 184 -12.66 -4.98 -11.91
N GLN A 185 -11.93 -4.90 -10.79
CA GLN A 185 -10.48 -4.83 -10.74
C GLN A 185 -9.82 -6.20 -10.97
N GLN A 186 -10.46 -7.29 -10.52
CA GLN A 186 -9.97 -8.66 -10.74
C GLN A 186 -10.45 -9.28 -12.07
N GLU A 187 -11.33 -8.58 -12.79
CA GLU A 187 -12.04 -9.03 -14.01
C GLU A 187 -12.69 -10.42 -13.91
N LYS A 188 -13.13 -10.80 -12.71
CA LYS A 188 -13.62 -12.15 -12.40
C LYS A 188 -14.97 -12.12 -11.70
N ALA A 189 -15.78 -13.14 -12.01
CA ALA A 189 -17.05 -13.35 -11.35
C ALA A 189 -16.91 -14.41 -10.24
N GLU A 190 -17.41 -14.08 -9.06
CA GLU A 190 -17.49 -14.98 -7.91
C GLU A 190 -18.94 -15.19 -7.48
N GLN A 191 -19.24 -16.36 -6.92
CA GLN A 191 -20.53 -16.67 -6.31
C GLN A 191 -20.46 -16.32 -4.82
N THR A 192 -21.41 -15.55 -4.31
CA THR A 192 -21.42 -15.18 -2.88
C THR A 192 -21.91 -16.35 -2.02
N GLY A 193 -21.38 -16.45 -0.80
CA GLY A 193 -21.87 -17.39 0.20
C GLY A 193 -23.08 -16.85 0.97
N LYS A 194 -23.02 -16.98 2.30
CA LYS A 194 -23.97 -16.35 3.23
C LYS A 194 -23.72 -14.85 3.33
N LEU A 195 -24.82 -14.12 3.53
CA LEU A 195 -24.88 -12.67 3.69
C LEU A 195 -25.27 -12.34 5.14
N PHE A 196 -24.56 -11.39 5.77
CA PHE A 196 -24.77 -11.00 7.16
C PHE A 196 -24.82 -9.48 7.35
N VAL A 197 -25.57 -9.04 8.37
CA VAL A 197 -25.44 -7.71 8.98
C VAL A 197 -24.52 -7.83 10.20
N ALA A 198 -23.60 -6.87 10.37
CA ALA A 198 -22.66 -6.86 11.49
C ALA A 198 -23.13 -5.93 12.61
N TYR A 199 -23.45 -6.52 13.76
CA TYR A 199 -23.77 -5.83 15.02
C TYR A 199 -22.56 -5.96 15.96
N ALA A 200 -21.54 -5.16 15.69
CA ALA A 200 -20.20 -5.28 16.29
C ALA A 200 -19.60 -6.69 16.11
N ASP A 201 -19.64 -7.54 17.13
CA ASP A 201 -19.11 -8.90 17.10
C ASP A 201 -20.15 -9.96 16.67
N ASP A 202 -21.45 -9.62 16.68
CA ASP A 202 -22.51 -10.51 16.18
C ASP A 202 -22.72 -10.35 14.67
N LEU A 203 -22.95 -11.47 13.98
CA LEU A 203 -23.12 -11.56 12.53
C LEU A 203 -24.43 -12.30 12.22
N GLN A 204 -25.50 -11.53 12.05
CA GLN A 204 -26.85 -12.04 11.82
C GLN A 204 -27.07 -12.29 10.33
N GLU A 205 -27.46 -13.51 9.97
CA GLU A 205 -27.68 -13.91 8.58
C GLU A 205 -28.98 -13.30 8.03
N VAL A 206 -28.92 -12.72 6.84
CA VAL A 206 -30.07 -12.07 6.18
C VAL A 206 -30.12 -12.43 4.70
N ASP A 207 -31.32 -12.38 4.10
CA ASP A 207 -31.49 -12.75 2.69
C ASP A 207 -31.21 -11.61 1.70
N SER A 208 -31.37 -10.34 2.11
CA SER A 208 -31.07 -9.17 1.28
C SER A 208 -30.69 -7.93 2.09
N ILE A 209 -29.78 -7.09 1.57
CA ILE A 209 -29.40 -5.79 2.15
C ILE A 209 -29.47 -4.71 1.07
N GLY A 210 -30.18 -3.61 1.35
CA GLY A 210 -30.36 -2.49 0.41
C GLY A 210 -29.20 -1.48 0.38
N ASN A 211 -29.28 -0.51 -0.53
CA ASN A 211 -28.29 0.56 -0.69
C ASN A 211 -28.12 1.40 0.59
N GLY A 212 -26.93 2.00 0.75
CA GLY A 212 -26.60 2.84 1.91
C GLY A 212 -26.28 2.06 3.20
N ASN A 213 -26.35 0.73 3.19
CA ASN A 213 -25.98 -0.14 4.30
C ASN A 213 -24.58 -0.77 4.14
N ILE A 214 -24.15 -1.49 5.18
CA ILE A 214 -22.94 -2.32 5.16
C ILE A 214 -23.39 -3.78 5.16
N ALA A 215 -22.78 -4.58 4.29
CA ALA A 215 -23.02 -6.00 4.16
C ALA A 215 -21.73 -6.78 4.43
N VAL A 216 -21.84 -7.95 5.06
CA VAL A 216 -20.73 -8.89 5.21
C VAL A 216 -21.03 -10.15 4.43
N VAL A 217 -20.11 -10.57 3.57
CA VAL A 217 -20.27 -11.73 2.69
C VAL A 217 -19.20 -12.75 3.00
N SER A 218 -19.60 -14.01 3.11
CA SER A 218 -18.68 -15.14 3.30
C SER A 218 -18.29 -15.80 1.98
N GLY A 219 -17.09 -16.40 1.95
CA GLY A 219 -16.67 -17.36 0.92
C GLY A 219 -16.01 -16.76 -0.32
N LEU A 220 -15.86 -15.44 -0.41
CA LEU A 220 -15.15 -14.79 -1.51
C LEU A 220 -13.63 -15.03 -1.39
N LYS A 221 -13.00 -15.40 -2.51
CA LYS A 221 -11.58 -15.77 -2.54
C LYS A 221 -10.71 -14.66 -3.12
N GLN A 222 -11.16 -13.99 -4.17
CA GLN A 222 -10.33 -13.09 -4.98
C GLN A 222 -10.58 -11.60 -4.70
N VAL A 223 -11.79 -11.23 -4.25
CA VAL A 223 -12.10 -9.85 -3.86
C VAL A 223 -11.16 -9.36 -2.74
N MET A 224 -10.48 -8.25 -2.99
CA MET A 224 -9.59 -7.58 -2.02
C MET A 224 -10.24 -6.31 -1.44
N ALA A 225 -9.67 -5.77 -0.36
CA ALA A 225 -10.07 -4.46 0.14
C ALA A 225 -9.74 -3.36 -0.90
N GLY A 226 -10.75 -2.57 -1.26
CA GLY A 226 -10.69 -1.54 -2.30
C GLY A 226 -11.45 -1.89 -3.59
N ASP A 227 -11.75 -3.17 -3.83
CA ASP A 227 -12.43 -3.63 -5.05
C ASP A 227 -13.89 -3.15 -5.14
N LEU A 228 -14.34 -2.85 -6.36
CA LEU A 228 -15.72 -2.51 -6.70
C LEU A 228 -16.39 -3.70 -7.39
N VAL A 229 -17.54 -4.11 -6.85
CA VAL A 229 -18.31 -5.26 -7.35
C VAL A 229 -19.69 -4.84 -7.86
N THR A 230 -20.15 -5.53 -8.91
CA THR A 230 -21.47 -5.37 -9.52
C THR A 230 -22.03 -6.73 -9.99
N ASN A 231 -23.22 -6.80 -10.60
CA ASN A 231 -23.83 -8.05 -11.04
C ASN A 231 -23.10 -8.71 -12.23
N SER A 232 -22.55 -7.90 -13.16
CA SER A 232 -21.94 -8.42 -14.39
C SER A 232 -20.95 -7.46 -15.04
N GLN A 233 -20.07 -7.99 -15.89
CA GLN A 233 -19.14 -7.21 -16.71
C GLN A 233 -19.87 -6.21 -17.63
N THR A 234 -21.04 -6.58 -18.18
CA THR A 234 -21.84 -5.69 -19.04
C THR A 234 -22.46 -4.54 -18.26
N ALA A 235 -22.87 -4.76 -17.00
CA ALA A 235 -23.31 -3.68 -16.11
C ALA A 235 -22.16 -2.70 -15.80
N ALA A 236 -20.96 -3.21 -15.47
CA ALA A 236 -19.78 -2.39 -15.22
C ALA A 236 -19.42 -1.51 -16.43
N GLN A 237 -19.38 -2.10 -17.64
CA GLN A 237 -19.07 -1.36 -18.87
C GLN A 237 -20.14 -0.32 -19.21
N ARG A 238 -21.43 -0.63 -19.03
CA ARG A 238 -22.53 0.32 -19.22
C ARG A 238 -22.41 1.51 -18.26
N ALA A 239 -22.18 1.25 -16.97
CA ALA A 239 -21.99 2.29 -15.97
C ALA A 239 -20.78 3.18 -16.29
N LYS A 240 -19.62 2.59 -16.62
CA LYS A 240 -18.41 3.34 -17.01
C LYS A 240 -18.67 4.24 -18.23
N ASN A 241 -19.29 3.71 -19.28
CA ASN A 241 -19.62 4.47 -20.48
C ASN A 241 -20.65 5.59 -20.23
N LYS A 242 -21.61 5.37 -19.31
CA LYS A 242 -22.60 6.37 -18.89
C LYS A 242 -21.94 7.51 -18.11
N MET A 243 -21.00 7.19 -17.22
CA MET A 243 -20.24 8.18 -16.44
C MET A 243 -19.28 8.99 -17.32
N LEU A 244 -18.58 8.37 -18.27
CA LEU A 244 -17.73 9.08 -19.24
C LEU A 244 -18.54 10.06 -20.11
N LYS A 245 -19.75 9.66 -20.57
CA LYS A 245 -20.65 10.56 -21.31
C LYS A 245 -21.18 11.73 -20.45
N LEU A 246 -21.19 11.59 -19.14
CA LEU A 246 -21.54 12.67 -18.22
C LEU A 246 -20.34 13.60 -18.01
N SER A 247 -19.12 13.07 -17.79
CA SER A 247 -17.92 13.91 -17.62
C SER A 247 -17.58 14.77 -18.84
N SER A 248 -17.89 14.33 -20.07
CA SER A 248 -17.65 15.13 -21.28
C SER A 248 -18.58 16.36 -21.44
N LYS A 249 -19.59 16.58 -20.58
CA LYS A 249 -20.44 17.78 -20.63
C LYS A 249 -19.82 18.94 -19.83
N LYS A 250 -19.77 20.14 -20.43
CA LYS A 250 -19.07 21.34 -19.91
C LYS A 250 -19.45 21.82 -18.49
N ASN A 251 -20.57 21.41 -17.91
CA ASN A 251 -21.04 21.82 -16.56
C ASN A 251 -21.16 20.62 -15.59
N SER A 252 -20.22 19.67 -15.61
CA SER A 252 -20.34 18.42 -14.84
C SER A 252 -19.40 18.39 -13.63
N GLU A 253 -19.95 18.07 -12.46
CA GLU A 253 -19.19 17.89 -11.20
C GLU A 253 -18.17 16.72 -11.25
N VAL A 254 -18.29 15.83 -12.25
CA VAL A 254 -17.47 14.62 -12.39
C VAL A 254 -16.42 14.81 -13.49
N LYS A 255 -15.16 14.96 -13.10
CA LYS A 255 -14.00 14.92 -14.01
C LYS A 255 -13.66 13.47 -14.39
N GLU A 256 -13.00 13.26 -15.53
CA GLU A 256 -12.63 11.91 -16.02
C GLU A 256 -11.71 11.16 -15.01
N GLU A 257 -10.75 11.85 -14.40
CA GLU A 257 -9.92 11.32 -13.31
C GLU A 257 -10.75 10.79 -12.12
N GLY A 258 -11.88 11.44 -11.83
CA GLY A 258 -12.83 11.00 -10.81
C GLY A 258 -13.56 9.72 -11.20
N VAL A 259 -13.85 9.50 -12.49
CA VAL A 259 -14.41 8.24 -12.99
C VAL A 259 -13.37 7.13 -12.83
N GLU A 260 -12.11 7.36 -13.17
CA GLU A 260 -11.06 6.36 -12.99
C GLU A 260 -10.81 6.02 -11.51
N SER A 261 -10.85 6.99 -10.61
CA SER A 261 -10.79 6.75 -9.15
C SER A 261 -11.99 5.95 -8.62
N LEU A 262 -13.19 6.19 -9.16
CA LEU A 262 -14.41 5.47 -8.78
C LEU A 262 -14.43 4.01 -9.27
N PHE A 263 -13.84 3.71 -10.43
CA PHE A 263 -13.67 2.33 -10.93
C PHE A 263 -12.33 1.68 -10.53
N GLY A 264 -11.37 2.45 -10.02
CA GLY A 264 -10.06 1.98 -9.56
C GLY A 264 -10.09 1.29 -8.19
N VAL A 265 -8.92 0.85 -7.73
CA VAL A 265 -8.74 0.24 -6.40
C VAL A 265 -8.82 1.33 -5.33
N GLY A 266 -9.92 1.34 -4.57
CA GLY A 266 -10.03 1.95 -3.24
C GLY A 266 -9.31 3.29 -2.98
N PRO A 267 -8.73 3.46 -1.77
CA PRO A 267 -7.76 4.50 -1.49
C PRO A 267 -6.36 4.11 -2.02
N GLN A 268 -5.54 5.10 -2.36
CA GLN A 268 -4.15 4.86 -2.78
C GLN A 268 -3.35 4.25 -1.61
N ILE A 269 -2.86 3.03 -1.80
CA ILE A 269 -2.04 2.32 -0.81
C ILE A 269 -0.62 2.90 -0.85
N PRO A 270 -0.07 3.42 0.27
CA PRO A 270 1.30 3.93 0.30
C PRO A 270 2.34 2.83 0.03
N GLU A 271 3.52 3.20 -0.43
CA GLU A 271 4.63 2.24 -0.56
C GLU A 271 5.12 1.78 0.82
N PRO A 272 5.46 0.50 1.00
CA PRO A 272 6.10 0.02 2.22
C PRO A 272 7.48 0.67 2.39
N VAL A 273 7.81 1.03 3.64
CA VAL A 273 9.05 1.72 4.01
C VAL A 273 10.03 0.82 4.77
N PHE A 274 9.55 -0.31 5.29
CA PHE A 274 10.33 -1.27 6.05
C PHE A 274 10.23 -2.67 5.43
N PHE A 275 11.35 -3.41 5.48
CA PHE A 275 11.53 -4.69 4.81
C PHE A 275 12.33 -5.64 5.72
N CYS A 276 11.85 -6.87 5.91
CA CYS A 276 12.57 -7.96 6.58
C CYS A 276 12.49 -9.26 5.75
N SER A 277 13.38 -10.21 6.01
CA SER A 277 13.13 -11.60 5.60
C SER A 277 12.14 -12.23 6.58
N ILE A 278 11.29 -13.14 6.09
CA ILE A 278 10.47 -14.01 6.93
C ILE A 278 10.72 -15.46 6.56
N GLU A 279 11.03 -16.28 7.56
CA GLU A 279 11.40 -17.68 7.40
C GLU A 279 10.54 -18.56 8.33
N PRO A 280 10.06 -19.73 7.88
CA PRO A 280 9.32 -20.66 8.73
C PRO A 280 10.26 -21.38 9.69
N PRO A 281 9.76 -21.90 10.83
CA PRO A 281 10.60 -22.60 11.82
C PRO A 281 11.15 -23.94 11.30
N SER A 282 10.55 -24.49 10.24
CA SER A 282 11.12 -25.56 9.41
C SER A 282 10.37 -25.67 8.08
N LEU A 283 10.96 -26.35 7.11
CA LEU A 283 10.39 -26.59 5.78
C LEU A 283 8.96 -27.20 5.80
N ALA A 284 8.61 -27.95 6.86
CA ALA A 284 7.26 -28.53 7.01
C ALA A 284 6.16 -27.47 7.18
N TYR A 285 6.50 -26.26 7.64
CA TYR A 285 5.57 -25.15 7.83
C TYR A 285 5.60 -24.12 6.69
N GLN A 286 6.40 -24.34 5.63
CA GLN A 286 6.52 -23.44 4.48
C GLN A 286 5.15 -23.13 3.85
N THR A 287 4.36 -24.16 3.53
CA THR A 287 3.04 -24.02 2.91
C THR A 287 2.02 -23.35 3.83
N ALA A 288 2.09 -23.59 5.14
CA ALA A 288 1.24 -22.94 6.14
C ALA A 288 1.58 -21.46 6.30
N LEU A 289 2.87 -21.10 6.24
CA LEU A 289 3.34 -19.72 6.25
C LEU A 289 2.90 -18.98 4.98
N GLU A 290 3.08 -19.59 3.81
CA GLU A 290 2.62 -19.03 2.53
C GLU A 290 1.11 -18.81 2.52
N GLN A 291 0.31 -19.74 3.03
CA GLN A 291 -1.13 -19.55 3.17
C GLN A 291 -1.45 -18.37 4.11
N ALA A 292 -0.84 -18.33 5.29
CA ALA A 292 -1.06 -17.24 6.25
C ALA A 292 -0.69 -15.86 5.66
N LEU A 293 0.43 -15.78 4.95
CA LEU A 293 0.91 -14.56 4.30
C LEU A 293 -0.03 -14.09 3.18
N ASN A 294 -0.51 -15.00 2.33
CA ASN A 294 -1.49 -14.68 1.29
C ASN A 294 -2.82 -14.18 1.88
N GLU A 295 -3.26 -14.77 2.99
CA GLU A 295 -4.50 -14.37 3.65
C GLU A 295 -4.37 -13.00 4.34
N LEU A 296 -3.25 -12.75 5.03
CA LEU A 296 -2.94 -11.46 5.67
C LEU A 296 -2.75 -10.32 4.65
N GLN A 297 -2.09 -10.59 3.51
CA GLN A 297 -1.93 -9.61 2.42
C GLN A 297 -3.28 -9.19 1.80
N ARG A 298 -4.30 -10.06 1.83
CA ARG A 298 -5.65 -9.73 1.38
C ARG A 298 -6.45 -8.92 2.41
N GLU A 299 -6.13 -9.06 3.70
CA GLU A 299 -6.70 -8.22 4.77
C GLU A 299 -6.09 -6.82 4.79
N ASP A 300 -4.77 -6.71 4.67
CA ASP A 300 -4.02 -5.47 4.62
C ASP A 300 -3.20 -5.33 3.32
N PRO A 301 -3.70 -4.57 2.34
CA PRO A 301 -3.00 -4.32 1.07
C PRO A 301 -1.65 -3.56 1.20
N SER A 302 -1.35 -2.96 2.36
CA SER A 302 -0.04 -2.32 2.62
C SER A 302 1.05 -3.35 2.94
N LEU A 303 0.67 -4.56 3.35
CA LEU A 303 1.56 -5.69 3.50
C LEU A 303 1.90 -6.27 2.12
N ARG A 304 3.18 -6.36 1.78
CA ARG A 304 3.64 -6.95 0.51
C ARG A 304 4.63 -8.07 0.73
N VAL A 305 4.34 -9.21 0.13
CA VAL A 305 5.19 -10.41 0.15
C VAL A 305 5.80 -10.58 -1.24
N THR A 306 7.11 -10.74 -1.31
CA THR A 306 7.85 -10.96 -2.57
C THR A 306 8.93 -12.00 -2.36
N HIS A 307 9.09 -12.93 -3.29
CA HIS A 307 10.18 -13.91 -3.27
C HIS A 307 11.35 -13.42 -4.13
N ASP A 308 12.56 -13.34 -3.57
CA ASP A 308 13.76 -13.03 -4.35
C ASP A 308 14.44 -14.32 -4.83
N SER A 309 14.57 -14.47 -6.16
CA SER A 309 15.12 -15.68 -6.78
C SER A 309 16.63 -15.83 -6.67
N GLU A 310 17.38 -14.77 -6.33
CA GLU A 310 18.84 -14.87 -6.16
C GLU A 310 19.22 -15.24 -4.73
N THR A 311 18.57 -14.66 -3.72
CA THR A 311 18.82 -15.00 -2.30
C THR A 311 17.98 -16.18 -1.81
N GLY A 312 16.90 -16.54 -2.52
CA GLY A 312 15.93 -17.54 -2.07
C GLY A 312 15.05 -17.08 -0.90
N GLN A 313 15.12 -15.80 -0.52
CA GLN A 313 14.40 -15.28 0.64
C GLN A 313 12.97 -14.86 0.30
N THR A 314 12.05 -15.13 1.23
CA THR A 314 10.74 -14.49 1.27
C THR A 314 10.87 -13.13 1.97
N VAL A 315 10.68 -12.06 1.22
CA VAL A 315 10.77 -10.68 1.70
C VAL A 315 9.39 -10.19 2.09
N LEU A 316 9.25 -9.78 3.35
CA LEU A 316 8.06 -9.15 3.90
C LEU A 316 8.26 -7.63 3.96
N SER A 317 7.31 -6.88 3.42
CA SER A 317 7.37 -5.41 3.32
C SER A 317 6.15 -4.79 3.98
N GLY A 318 6.35 -3.73 4.76
CA GLY A 318 5.25 -3.03 5.44
C GLY A 318 5.55 -1.58 5.78
N MET A 319 4.61 -0.95 6.48
CA MET A 319 4.66 0.48 6.84
C MET A 319 5.64 0.82 8.00
N GLY A 320 6.21 -0.17 8.69
CA GLY A 320 7.15 0.05 9.78
C GLY A 320 7.48 -1.22 10.58
N GLU A 321 8.46 -1.14 11.49
CA GLU A 321 8.91 -2.26 12.34
C GLU A 321 7.76 -2.84 13.17
N LEU A 322 7.06 -1.99 13.95
CA LEU A 322 5.90 -2.39 14.76
C LEU A 322 4.78 -3.05 13.94
N HIS A 323 4.57 -2.65 12.68
CA HIS A 323 3.59 -3.30 11.82
C HIS A 323 4.03 -4.76 11.54
N LEU A 324 5.28 -4.98 11.14
CA LEU A 324 5.75 -6.34 10.87
C LEU A 324 5.85 -7.22 12.14
N GLU A 325 6.14 -6.63 13.30
CA GLU A 325 6.05 -7.31 14.60
C GLU A 325 4.63 -7.78 14.89
N ILE A 326 3.62 -6.91 14.74
CA ILE A 326 2.20 -7.28 14.90
C ILE A 326 1.82 -8.40 13.92
N ILE A 327 2.29 -8.35 12.67
CA ILE A 327 2.03 -9.40 11.67
C ILE A 327 2.65 -10.74 12.09
N ARG A 328 3.90 -10.78 12.58
CA ARG A 328 4.51 -12.01 13.14
C ARG A 328 3.67 -12.55 14.30
N ASP A 329 3.26 -11.68 15.21
CA ASP A 329 2.42 -12.02 16.35
C ASP A 329 1.07 -12.62 15.93
N ARG A 330 0.45 -12.08 14.88
CA ARG A 330 -0.77 -12.62 14.26
C ARG A 330 -0.53 -13.98 13.63
N ILE A 331 0.55 -14.17 12.87
CA ILE A 331 0.93 -15.47 12.29
C ILE A 331 1.05 -16.55 13.38
N LEU A 332 1.70 -16.22 14.51
CA LEU A 332 1.82 -17.12 15.66
C LEU A 332 0.47 -17.38 16.36
N LYS A 333 -0.33 -16.34 16.62
CA LYS A 333 -1.60 -16.44 17.38
C LYS A 333 -2.70 -17.11 16.57
N GLU A 334 -2.88 -16.71 15.32
CA GLU A 334 -3.96 -17.14 14.43
C GLU A 334 -3.61 -18.46 13.73
N TYR A 335 -2.45 -18.54 13.08
CA TYR A 335 -2.07 -19.67 12.21
C TYR A 335 -1.16 -20.71 12.87
N LYS A 336 -0.68 -20.44 14.09
CA LYS A 336 0.21 -21.32 14.88
C LYS A 336 1.57 -21.61 14.23
N VAL A 337 2.03 -20.73 13.34
CA VAL A 337 3.37 -20.79 12.75
C VAL A 337 4.28 -19.82 13.52
N ASN A 338 5.34 -20.31 14.15
CA ASN A 338 6.35 -19.46 14.76
C ASN A 338 7.37 -19.02 13.71
N ALA A 339 6.99 -18.05 12.87
CA ALA A 339 7.87 -17.50 11.85
C ALA A 339 8.89 -16.52 12.46
N ASP A 340 10.13 -16.56 11.95
CA ASP A 340 11.20 -15.67 12.39
C ASP A 340 11.41 -14.54 11.38
N LEU A 341 11.67 -13.33 11.90
CA LEU A 341 11.94 -12.13 11.11
C LEU A 341 13.43 -11.81 11.14
N GLY A 342 14.07 -11.85 9.97
CA GLY A 342 15.49 -11.59 9.80
C GLY A 342 15.79 -10.28 9.05
N PRO A 343 17.04 -9.79 9.09
CA PRO A 343 17.48 -8.79 8.13
C PRO A 343 17.49 -9.40 6.72
N LEU A 344 17.13 -8.62 5.70
CA LEU A 344 17.35 -9.06 4.31
C LEU A 344 18.84 -9.31 4.07
N GLN A 345 19.13 -10.39 3.36
CA GLN A 345 20.42 -10.59 2.75
C GLN A 345 20.51 -9.72 1.49
N ILE A 346 21.66 -9.08 1.30
CA ILE A 346 21.92 -8.26 0.11
C ILE A 346 22.55 -9.17 -0.95
N ALA A 347 21.85 -9.37 -2.07
CA ALA A 347 22.47 -10.01 -3.23
C ALA A 347 23.65 -9.15 -3.74
N TYR A 348 24.81 -9.77 -3.83
CA TYR A 348 26.00 -9.20 -4.46
C TYR A 348 26.14 -9.73 -5.88
N TRP A 349 26.74 -8.94 -6.76
CA TRP A 349 27.21 -9.37 -8.07
C TRP A 349 28.69 -9.08 -8.21
N GLU A 350 29.38 -9.87 -9.04
CA GLU A 350 30.77 -9.63 -9.40
C GLU A 350 30.87 -8.81 -10.69
N ALA A 351 31.85 -7.92 -10.80
CA ALA A 351 32.14 -7.20 -12.04
C ALA A 351 33.65 -7.10 -12.28
N PRO A 352 34.13 -7.27 -13.54
CA PRO A 352 35.54 -7.10 -13.88
C PRO A 352 35.90 -5.61 -13.87
N LYS A 353 37.14 -5.29 -13.47
CA LYS A 353 37.69 -3.93 -13.62
C LYS A 353 38.42 -3.68 -14.93
N ASN A 354 39.10 -4.70 -15.43
CA ASN A 354 40.06 -4.59 -16.53
C ASN A 354 39.67 -5.56 -17.66
N LYS A 355 39.98 -5.18 -18.91
CA LYS A 355 39.88 -6.12 -20.05
C LYS A 355 40.97 -7.19 -19.95
N VAL A 356 40.60 -8.46 -20.13
CA VAL A 356 41.55 -9.59 -20.21
C VAL A 356 41.18 -10.47 -21.41
N THR A 357 42.19 -10.92 -22.15
CA THR A 357 42.07 -11.81 -23.32
C THR A 357 42.87 -13.08 -23.06
N ASP A 358 42.33 -14.24 -23.44
CA ASP A 358 43.00 -15.54 -23.29
C ASP A 358 42.46 -16.54 -24.32
N THR A 359 43.18 -17.63 -24.51
CA THR A 359 42.84 -18.72 -25.43
C THR A 359 42.73 -20.04 -24.64
N ILE A 360 41.84 -20.92 -25.10
CA ILE A 360 41.82 -22.33 -24.70
C ILE A 360 41.90 -23.22 -25.94
N LEU A 361 42.71 -24.28 -25.85
CA LEU A 361 42.71 -25.38 -26.80
C LEU A 361 42.34 -26.65 -26.03
N VAL A 362 41.21 -27.24 -26.40
CA VAL A 362 40.72 -28.51 -25.88
C VAL A 362 40.90 -29.55 -26.98
N ASP A 363 41.87 -30.43 -26.82
CA ASP A 363 42.02 -31.65 -27.62
C ASP A 363 41.75 -32.85 -26.70
N THR A 364 40.65 -33.56 -26.93
CA THR A 364 40.24 -34.68 -26.07
C THR A 364 39.51 -35.74 -26.86
N LYS A 365 39.84 -37.01 -26.63
CA LYS A 365 39.15 -38.15 -27.27
C LYS A 365 37.98 -38.59 -26.39
N ILE A 366 36.75 -38.48 -26.90
CA ILE A 366 35.54 -38.95 -26.22
C ILE A 366 34.95 -40.10 -27.04
N GLY A 367 34.99 -41.30 -26.48
CA GLY A 367 34.71 -42.53 -27.24
C GLY A 367 35.67 -42.70 -28.42
N ASN A 368 35.13 -42.91 -29.62
CA ASN A 368 35.94 -42.99 -30.84
C ASN A 368 36.23 -41.62 -31.50
N ASN A 369 35.52 -40.55 -31.12
CA ASN A 369 35.64 -39.26 -31.80
C ASN A 369 36.68 -38.38 -31.11
N LYS A 370 37.62 -37.84 -31.90
CA LYS A 370 38.53 -36.79 -31.45
C LYS A 370 37.77 -35.45 -31.42
N GLN A 371 37.55 -34.89 -30.24
CA GLN A 371 36.96 -33.57 -30.07
C GLN A 371 38.09 -32.54 -30.05
N MET A 372 38.00 -31.48 -30.86
CA MET A 372 39.02 -30.42 -30.89
C MET A 372 38.33 -29.06 -30.96
N VAL A 373 38.62 -28.18 -30.02
CA VAL A 373 38.09 -26.81 -29.96
C VAL A 373 39.22 -25.85 -29.61
N ASN A 374 39.41 -24.82 -30.41
CA ASN A 374 40.31 -23.70 -30.13
C ASN A 374 39.48 -22.41 -30.08
N VAL A 375 39.46 -21.70 -28.94
CA VAL A 375 38.66 -20.48 -28.77
C VAL A 375 39.51 -19.38 -28.13
N LYS A 376 39.42 -18.17 -28.66
CA LYS A 376 39.99 -16.95 -28.08
C LYS A 376 38.89 -15.96 -27.74
N LEU A 377 38.77 -15.63 -26.46
CA LEU A 377 37.77 -14.71 -25.92
C LEU A 377 38.45 -13.56 -25.16
N SER A 378 37.77 -12.42 -25.05
CA SER A 378 38.10 -11.43 -24.03
C SER A 378 36.88 -11.02 -23.21
N ILE A 379 37.08 -10.86 -21.90
CA ILE A 379 36.13 -10.24 -20.98
C ILE A 379 36.41 -8.75 -20.97
N ILE A 380 35.38 -7.93 -21.19
CA ILE A 380 35.46 -6.47 -21.28
C ILE A 380 34.50 -5.85 -20.24
N PRO A 381 34.98 -4.97 -19.34
CA PRO A 381 34.13 -4.26 -18.38
C PRO A 381 33.24 -3.25 -19.10
N THR A 382 31.98 -3.11 -18.67
CA THR A 382 30.96 -2.29 -19.33
C THR A 382 30.05 -1.60 -18.33
N ASN A 383 29.87 -0.27 -18.48
CA ASN A 383 29.03 0.54 -17.57
C ASN A 383 27.51 0.35 -17.75
N LYS A 384 27.09 -0.48 -18.72
CA LYS A 384 25.68 -0.85 -18.93
C LYS A 384 25.36 -2.12 -18.14
N LEU A 385 24.30 -2.06 -17.34
CA LEU A 385 23.82 -3.18 -16.54
C LEU A 385 23.09 -4.20 -17.44
N VAL A 386 23.84 -5.10 -18.10
CA VAL A 386 23.27 -6.16 -18.95
C VAL A 386 22.80 -7.32 -18.07
N LEU A 387 21.56 -7.23 -17.58
CA LEU A 387 20.92 -8.31 -16.81
C LEU A 387 20.41 -9.45 -17.71
N SER A 388 19.94 -9.10 -18.91
CA SER A 388 19.37 -10.02 -19.89
C SER A 388 19.57 -9.43 -21.30
N GLY A 389 20.29 -10.14 -22.17
CA GLY A 389 20.64 -9.70 -23.51
C GLY A 389 21.86 -10.43 -24.07
N ASP A 390 22.22 -10.17 -25.33
CA ASP A 390 23.40 -10.79 -25.96
C ASP A 390 24.70 -10.20 -25.39
N ILE A 391 25.23 -10.86 -24.36
CA ILE A 391 26.52 -10.55 -23.72
C ILE A 391 27.68 -10.75 -24.71
N MET A 392 27.47 -11.59 -25.73
CA MET A 392 28.45 -11.92 -26.75
C MET A 392 28.57 -10.79 -27.78
N LYS A 393 29.79 -10.33 -28.03
CA LYS A 393 30.14 -9.49 -29.18
C LYS A 393 31.10 -10.21 -30.10
N LEU A 394 30.96 -9.97 -31.39
CA LEU A 394 31.91 -10.43 -32.41
C LEU A 394 32.97 -9.34 -32.62
N ASP A 395 34.24 -9.71 -32.60
CA ASP A 395 35.31 -8.80 -33.00
C ASP A 395 35.16 -8.44 -34.49
N LYS A 396 35.38 -7.16 -34.81
CA LYS A 396 35.31 -6.60 -36.16
C LYS A 396 36.69 -6.28 -36.74
N SER A 397 37.77 -6.61 -36.04
CA SER A 397 39.13 -6.53 -36.58
C SER A 397 39.25 -7.41 -37.85
N PRO A 398 40.01 -7.00 -38.88
CA PRO A 398 40.06 -7.71 -40.17
C PRO A 398 40.56 -9.16 -40.02
N ASP A 399 41.50 -9.39 -39.10
CA ASP A 399 42.07 -10.70 -38.79
C ASP A 399 41.03 -11.65 -38.16
N ALA A 400 40.19 -11.14 -37.25
CA ALA A 400 39.16 -11.93 -36.58
C ALA A 400 37.91 -12.12 -37.46
N ALA A 401 37.49 -11.09 -38.19
CA ALA A 401 36.26 -11.10 -39.00
C ALA A 401 36.24 -12.23 -40.03
N SER A 402 37.40 -12.53 -40.64
CA SER A 402 37.57 -13.62 -41.61
C SER A 402 37.35 -15.01 -41.01
N ASN A 403 37.76 -15.23 -39.75
CA ASN A 403 37.50 -16.47 -39.03
C ASN A 403 36.03 -16.54 -38.55
N ILE A 404 35.52 -15.44 -38.00
CA ILE A 404 34.17 -15.36 -37.40
C ILE A 404 33.06 -15.53 -38.46
N ALA A 405 33.25 -15.00 -39.67
CA ALA A 405 32.29 -15.15 -40.77
C ALA A 405 32.06 -16.61 -41.20
N ASN A 406 32.99 -17.51 -40.92
CA ASN A 406 32.93 -18.93 -41.27
C ASN A 406 32.31 -19.82 -40.15
N ILE A 407 31.85 -19.23 -39.04
CA ILE A 407 31.25 -19.97 -37.92
C ILE A 407 29.80 -20.35 -38.26
N PHE A 408 29.48 -21.65 -38.26
CA PHE A 408 28.10 -22.11 -38.42
C PHE A 408 27.19 -21.57 -37.29
N PRO A 409 25.94 -21.12 -37.58
CA PRO A 409 25.03 -20.57 -36.58
C PRO A 409 24.78 -21.49 -35.37
N LYS A 410 24.80 -22.80 -35.61
CA LYS A 410 24.67 -23.86 -34.58
C LYS A 410 25.79 -23.80 -33.53
N HIS A 411 27.03 -23.57 -33.96
CA HIS A 411 28.16 -23.40 -33.03
C HIS A 411 28.10 -22.05 -32.32
N LEU A 412 27.62 -20.99 -32.98
CA LEU A 412 27.47 -19.67 -32.37
C LEU A 412 26.43 -19.69 -31.22
N LEU A 413 25.35 -20.46 -31.35
CA LEU A 413 24.41 -20.73 -30.26
C LEU A 413 25.08 -21.48 -29.08
N ALA A 414 25.88 -22.51 -29.36
CA ALA A 414 26.62 -23.23 -28.32
C ALA A 414 27.66 -22.35 -27.59
N ILE A 415 28.32 -21.43 -28.31
CA ILE A 415 29.23 -20.43 -27.71
C ILE A 415 28.44 -19.47 -26.81
N ARG A 416 27.29 -18.94 -27.25
CA ARG A 416 26.43 -18.08 -26.41
C ARG A 416 26.01 -18.79 -25.11
N GLN A 417 25.53 -20.03 -25.20
CA GLN A 417 25.16 -20.84 -24.03
C GLN A 417 26.36 -21.06 -23.08
N GLY A 418 27.54 -21.37 -23.64
CA GLY A 418 28.76 -21.52 -22.85
C GLY A 418 29.18 -20.23 -22.12
N ILE A 419 28.99 -19.06 -22.76
CA ILE A 419 29.24 -17.75 -22.14
C ILE A 419 28.23 -17.49 -21.02
N GLU A 420 26.94 -17.69 -21.29
CA GLU A 420 25.87 -17.45 -20.31
C GLU A 420 26.09 -18.29 -19.04
N VAL A 421 26.34 -19.59 -19.19
CA VAL A 421 26.68 -20.48 -18.07
C VAL A 421 27.97 -20.04 -17.36
N GLY A 422 29.02 -19.66 -18.10
CA GLY A 422 30.28 -19.20 -17.51
C GLY A 422 30.20 -17.90 -16.71
N VAL A 423 29.15 -17.10 -16.94
CA VAL A 423 28.87 -15.81 -16.26
C VAL A 423 27.95 -15.99 -15.03
N THR A 424 27.24 -17.13 -14.91
CA THR A 424 26.31 -17.38 -13.78
C THR A 424 26.99 -17.44 -12.41
N HIS A 425 28.21 -17.97 -12.32
CA HIS A 425 28.94 -18.18 -11.08
C HIS A 425 30.33 -17.55 -11.17
N GLY A 426 30.51 -16.42 -10.47
CA GLY A 426 31.77 -15.70 -10.39
C GLY A 426 32.80 -16.40 -9.48
N PRO A 427 34.10 -16.21 -9.72
CA PRO A 427 35.15 -16.95 -9.01
C PRO A 427 35.43 -16.47 -7.59
N LYS A 428 34.90 -15.33 -7.14
CA LYS A 428 35.31 -14.69 -5.88
C LYS A 428 34.32 -14.89 -4.73
N ILE A 429 33.04 -14.81 -5.04
CA ILE A 429 31.91 -14.88 -4.09
C ILE A 429 30.91 -15.97 -4.54
N GLY A 430 31.06 -16.51 -5.76
CA GLY A 430 30.12 -17.48 -6.35
C GLY A 430 28.89 -16.83 -6.98
N CYS A 431 28.79 -15.49 -6.91
CA CYS A 431 27.65 -14.73 -7.40
C CYS A 431 27.74 -14.44 -8.90
N ARG A 432 26.61 -14.11 -9.53
CA ARG A 432 26.55 -13.75 -10.95
C ARG A 432 27.52 -12.63 -11.31
N VAL A 433 28.24 -12.82 -12.42
CA VAL A 433 29.07 -11.77 -13.03
C VAL A 433 28.18 -10.87 -13.89
N VAL A 434 28.31 -9.55 -13.73
CA VAL A 434 27.53 -8.53 -14.44
C VAL A 434 28.46 -7.45 -15.01
N ASN A 435 27.91 -6.41 -15.64
CA ASN A 435 28.69 -5.29 -16.21
C ASN A 435 29.83 -5.76 -17.12
N THR A 436 29.56 -6.82 -17.89
CA THR A 436 30.55 -7.56 -18.67
C THR A 436 30.02 -7.76 -20.09
N GLU A 437 30.90 -7.56 -21.06
CA GLU A 437 30.71 -7.99 -22.45
C GLU A 437 31.81 -9.02 -22.77
N VAL A 438 31.46 -10.08 -23.49
CA VAL A 438 32.41 -11.13 -23.90
C VAL A 438 32.63 -11.07 -25.40
N MET A 439 33.84 -10.72 -25.81
CA MET A 439 34.19 -10.57 -27.23
C MET A 439 34.85 -11.84 -27.76
N LEU A 440 34.27 -12.42 -28.81
CA LEU A 440 34.86 -13.52 -29.56
C LEU A 440 35.87 -12.98 -30.59
N HIS A 441 37.11 -13.45 -30.50
CA HIS A 441 38.20 -13.09 -31.42
C HIS A 441 38.56 -14.20 -32.41
N MET A 442 38.43 -15.47 -32.02
CA MET A 442 38.76 -16.62 -32.87
C MET A 442 38.03 -17.87 -32.37
N PHE A 443 37.54 -18.68 -33.31
CA PHE A 443 36.95 -19.99 -33.07
C PHE A 443 37.39 -20.97 -34.17
N GLU A 444 37.91 -22.13 -33.78
CA GLU A 444 38.23 -23.24 -34.68
C GLU A 444 37.74 -24.55 -34.05
N VAL A 445 37.18 -25.45 -34.87
CA VAL A 445 36.57 -26.70 -34.40
C VAL A 445 36.94 -27.88 -35.29
N GLY A 446 37.29 -29.01 -34.67
CA GLY A 446 37.58 -30.27 -35.34
C GLY A 446 36.32 -30.98 -35.82
N ARG A 447 36.43 -31.72 -36.92
CA ARG A 447 35.33 -32.51 -37.49
C ARG A 447 34.81 -33.54 -36.47
N GLY A 448 33.49 -33.61 -36.32
CA GLY A 448 32.84 -34.52 -35.36
C GLY A 448 32.79 -34.01 -33.91
N THR A 449 33.14 -32.75 -33.65
CA THR A 449 33.01 -32.14 -32.33
C THR A 449 31.56 -31.78 -32.00
N SER A 450 31.13 -32.11 -30.78
CA SER A 450 29.79 -31.89 -30.25
C SER A 450 29.60 -30.47 -29.67
N GLU A 451 28.37 -29.95 -29.74
CA GLU A 451 28.03 -28.63 -29.19
C GLU A 451 28.25 -28.53 -27.67
N SER A 452 28.01 -29.61 -26.95
CA SER A 452 28.26 -29.70 -25.51
C SER A 452 29.75 -29.49 -25.17
N VAL A 453 30.67 -30.00 -25.99
CA VAL A 453 32.11 -29.77 -25.80
C VAL A 453 32.50 -28.34 -26.16
N ILE A 454 31.88 -27.75 -27.20
CA ILE A 454 32.07 -26.33 -27.54
C ILE A 454 31.62 -25.44 -26.38
N ALA A 455 30.39 -25.64 -25.88
CA ALA A 455 29.84 -24.88 -24.76
C ALA A 455 30.71 -25.04 -23.49
N ALA A 456 31.12 -26.26 -23.15
CA ALA A 456 31.98 -26.52 -21.99
C ALA A 456 33.37 -25.86 -22.11
N ALA A 457 34.02 -25.94 -23.28
CA ALA A 457 35.31 -25.28 -23.51
C ALA A 457 35.20 -23.75 -23.37
N VAL A 458 34.09 -23.16 -23.86
CA VAL A 458 33.78 -21.75 -23.71
C VAL A 458 33.52 -21.37 -22.24
N THR A 459 32.72 -22.15 -21.51
CA THR A 459 32.48 -21.95 -20.07
C THR A 459 33.79 -21.98 -19.28
N GLN A 460 34.67 -22.96 -19.53
CA GLN A 460 35.99 -23.05 -18.89
C GLN A 460 36.87 -21.82 -19.21
N LEU A 461 36.87 -21.35 -20.47
CA LEU A 461 37.62 -20.15 -20.85
C LEU A 461 37.07 -18.88 -20.18
N VAL A 462 35.75 -18.74 -20.09
CA VAL A 462 35.10 -17.60 -19.40
C VAL A 462 35.44 -17.61 -17.90
N GLN A 463 35.39 -18.77 -17.24
CA GLN A 463 35.81 -18.91 -15.83
C GLN A 463 37.31 -18.62 -15.64
N LYS A 464 38.18 -19.11 -16.53
CA LYS A 464 39.63 -18.83 -16.53
C LYS A 464 39.92 -17.34 -16.74
N LEU A 465 39.17 -16.67 -17.62
CA LEU A 465 39.23 -15.22 -17.82
C LEU A 465 38.77 -14.47 -16.57
N ALA A 466 37.65 -14.88 -15.97
CA ALA A 466 37.11 -14.28 -14.75
C ALA A 466 38.10 -14.38 -13.57
N LEU A 467 38.79 -15.52 -13.42
CA LEU A 467 39.86 -15.72 -12.44
C LEU A 467 41.07 -14.80 -12.66
N LYS A 468 41.38 -14.47 -13.93
CA LYS A 468 42.48 -13.56 -14.28
C LYS A 468 42.09 -12.08 -14.19
N THR A 469 40.80 -11.74 -14.26
CA THR A 469 40.32 -10.36 -14.06
C THR A 469 40.24 -10.02 -12.58
N HIS A 470 40.61 -8.78 -12.21
CA HIS A 470 40.29 -8.27 -10.88
C HIS A 470 38.77 -8.03 -10.74
N MET A 471 38.08 -8.99 -10.13
CA MET A 471 36.66 -8.89 -9.78
C MET A 471 36.44 -8.10 -8.49
N TYR A 472 35.43 -7.22 -8.49
CA TYR A 472 34.89 -6.59 -7.28
C TYR A 472 33.42 -6.95 -7.09
N GLY A 473 33.00 -7.05 -5.83
CA GLY A 473 31.60 -7.21 -5.47
C GLY A 473 30.89 -5.86 -5.46
N GLN A 474 29.68 -5.80 -5.99
CA GLN A 474 28.77 -4.65 -5.91
C GLN A 474 27.37 -5.13 -5.50
N PRO A 475 26.64 -4.38 -4.66
CA PRO A 475 25.29 -4.76 -4.26
C PRO A 475 24.31 -4.57 -5.44
N ARG A 476 23.39 -5.52 -5.61
CA ARG A 476 22.38 -5.54 -6.69
C ARG A 476 21.53 -4.27 -6.79
N ASN A 477 21.20 -3.65 -5.65
CA ASN A 477 20.23 -2.55 -5.62
C ASN A 477 20.58 -1.43 -4.62
N VAL A 478 21.36 -0.46 -5.09
CA VAL A 478 21.85 0.70 -4.30
C VAL A 478 20.72 1.50 -3.63
N ARG A 479 19.50 1.49 -4.18
CA ARG A 479 18.32 2.18 -3.61
C ARG A 479 17.62 1.43 -2.48
N GLN A 480 17.69 0.10 -2.46
CA GLN A 480 17.18 -0.69 -1.32
C GLN A 480 18.21 -0.72 -0.20
N THR A 481 19.51 -0.86 -0.53
CA THR A 481 20.57 -0.83 0.48
C THR A 481 20.69 0.53 1.17
N SER A 482 20.49 1.66 0.48
CA SER A 482 20.50 2.97 1.13
C SER A 482 19.37 3.13 2.17
N ARG A 483 18.15 2.68 1.86
CA ARG A 483 17.01 2.64 2.81
C ARG A 483 17.23 1.64 3.95
N GLN A 484 17.96 0.54 3.72
CA GLN A 484 18.32 -0.40 4.79
C GLN A 484 19.42 0.14 5.71
N ILE A 485 20.44 0.82 5.16
CA ILE A 485 21.53 1.40 5.96
C ILE A 485 21.00 2.49 6.89
N SER A 486 20.05 3.34 6.44
CA SER A 486 19.37 4.30 7.30
C SER A 486 18.58 3.63 8.43
N ASN A 487 17.85 2.55 8.12
CA ASN A 487 17.09 1.80 9.14
C ASN A 487 18.02 1.09 10.15
N PHE A 488 19.19 0.63 9.71
CA PHE A 488 20.19 0.00 10.58
C PHE A 488 20.88 1.00 11.51
N HIS A 489 21.23 2.19 11.01
CA HIS A 489 21.76 3.28 11.86
C HIS A 489 20.74 3.68 12.93
N TYR A 490 19.47 3.83 12.58
CA TYR A 490 18.40 4.13 13.53
C TYR A 490 18.26 3.07 14.64
N ARG A 491 18.48 1.79 14.29
CA ARG A 491 18.46 0.67 15.27
C ARG A 491 19.64 0.71 16.22
N GLN A 492 20.85 1.07 15.75
CA GLN A 492 22.01 1.27 16.62
C GLN A 492 21.86 2.50 17.51
N GLU A 493 21.38 3.63 16.99
CA GLU A 493 21.15 4.84 17.79
C GLU A 493 20.12 4.62 18.90
N ARG A 494 19.02 3.88 18.63
CA ARG A 494 18.05 3.50 19.67
C ARG A 494 18.63 2.52 20.70
N HIS A 495 19.43 1.54 20.29
CA HIS A 495 20.06 0.64 21.26
C HIS A 495 21.09 1.37 22.13
N LEU A 496 21.91 2.25 21.55
CA LEU A 496 22.89 3.06 22.28
C LEU A 496 22.21 4.03 23.23
N SER A 497 21.16 4.74 22.80
CA SER A 497 20.41 5.65 23.67
C SER A 497 19.63 4.93 24.77
N ALA A 498 19.03 3.76 24.51
CA ALA A 498 18.40 2.94 25.55
C ALA A 498 19.42 2.42 26.59
N VAL A 499 20.61 2.00 26.13
CA VAL A 499 21.70 1.57 27.02
C VAL A 499 22.27 2.75 27.82
N LEU A 500 22.43 3.94 27.22
CA LEU A 500 22.83 5.15 27.95
C LEU A 500 21.79 5.58 29.01
N VAL A 501 20.49 5.58 28.68
CA VAL A 501 19.44 5.91 29.64
C VAL A 501 19.41 4.91 30.80
N SER A 502 19.63 3.62 30.52
CA SER A 502 19.73 2.57 31.56
C SER A 502 21.08 2.51 32.30
N LEU A 503 22.01 3.42 31.99
CA LEU A 503 23.28 3.65 32.71
C LEU A 503 23.28 5.00 33.47
N ILE A 504 22.23 5.80 33.31
CA ILE A 504 22.05 7.14 33.91
C ILE A 504 20.91 7.13 34.97
N LEU A 505 20.09 6.07 34.97
CA LEU A 505 19.14 5.70 36.03
C LEU A 505 19.73 4.57 36.89
#